data_AF-A0A812JNA0-F1
#
_entry.id   AF-A0A812JNA0-F1
#
_cell.length_a   1.000
_cell.length_b   1.000
_cell.length_c   1.000
_cell.angle_alpha   90.00
_cell.angle_beta   90.00
_cell.angle_gamma   90.00
#
_symmetry.space_group_name_H-M   'P 1'
#
loop_
_entity.id
_entity.type
_entity.pdbx_description
1 polymer ?
#
loop_
_entity_poly.entity_id
_entity_poly.type
_entity_poly.pdbx_seq_one_letter_code
_entity_poly.pdbx_strand_id
1 'polypeptide(L)'
;YAPPEMVLGRRYVPQMCDVWSCGVILFVMVCGFLPFEDSNTLALYKKIVAAKYKAASFITVSVKELIAGLLTVDPAARFTIAKVRAHAWYRQIPE
;
A
#
# COMPACT_ATOMS: atom_id res chain seq x y z
N TYR A 1 0.10 -8.15 -2.95
CA TYR A 1 -1.31 -7.77 -3.19
C TYR A 1 -2.19 -8.05 -1.98
N ALA A 2 -2.14 -9.24 -1.38
CA ALA A 2 -2.91 -9.51 -0.15
C ALA A 2 -2.49 -8.60 1.02
N PRO A 3 -3.45 -8.03 1.78
CA PRO A 3 -3.18 -7.20 2.95
C PRO A 3 -2.84 -8.04 4.20
N PRO A 4 -2.27 -7.43 5.25
CA PRO A 4 -1.84 -8.12 6.47
C PRO A 4 -2.95 -8.94 7.13
N GLU A 5 -4.17 -8.42 7.19
CA GLU A 5 -5.32 -9.08 7.82
C GLU A 5 -5.70 -10.39 7.12
N MET A 6 -5.58 -10.47 5.79
CA MET A 6 -5.82 -11.71 5.04
C MET A 6 -4.72 -12.73 5.27
N VAL A 7 -3.46 -12.28 5.27
CA VAL A 7 -2.30 -13.15 5.52
C VAL A 7 -2.33 -13.74 6.94
N LEU A 8 -2.91 -13.01 7.89
CA LEU A 8 -3.11 -13.45 9.27
C LEU A 8 -4.41 -14.24 9.49
N GLY A 9 -5.20 -14.51 8.45
CA GLY A 9 -6.47 -15.23 8.55
C GLY A 9 -7.53 -14.51 9.38
N ARG A 10 -7.45 -13.18 9.48
CA ARG A 10 -8.40 -12.36 10.24
C ARG A 10 -9.60 -12.00 9.37
N ARG A 11 -10.72 -11.68 10.02
CA ARG A 11 -11.86 -11.06 9.34
C ARG A 11 -11.42 -9.73 8.74
N TYR A 12 -11.82 -9.47 7.51
CA TYR A 12 -11.42 -8.29 6.76
C TYR A 12 -12.63 -7.54 6.19
N VAL A 13 -12.41 -6.27 5.86
CA VAL A 13 -13.37 -5.42 5.15
C VAL A 13 -12.92 -5.37 3.69
N PRO A 14 -13.71 -5.88 2.73
CA PRO A 14 -13.29 -6.02 1.33
C PRO A 14 -12.73 -4.73 0.73
N GLN A 15 -13.39 -3.60 0.99
CA GLN A 15 -12.98 -2.29 0.49
C GLN A 15 -11.58 -1.89 0.98
N MET A 16 -11.23 -2.24 2.22
CA MET A 16 -9.90 -1.94 2.76
C MET A 16 -8.83 -2.84 2.15
N CYS A 17 -9.17 -4.09 1.80
CA CYS A 17 -8.27 -4.97 1.08
C CYS A 17 -7.95 -4.45 -0.32
N ASP A 18 -8.95 -3.89 -1.01
CA ASP A 18 -8.77 -3.29 -2.32
C ASP A 18 -7.87 -2.06 -2.25
N VAL A 19 -8.07 -1.18 -1.26
CA VAL A 19 -7.21 -0.02 -1.01
C VAL A 19 -5.74 -0.43 -0.83
N TRP A 20 -5.47 -1.48 -0.04
CA TRP A 20 -4.11 -1.99 0.13
C TRP A 20 -3.54 -2.50 -1.20
N SER A 21 -4.34 -3.26 -1.95
CA SER A 21 -3.95 -3.78 -3.27
C SER A 21 -3.62 -2.65 -4.24
N CYS A 22 -4.42 -1.57 -4.25
CA CYS A 22 -4.12 -0.35 -5.00
C CYS A 22 -2.80 0.30 -4.58
N GLY A 23 -2.49 0.31 -3.28
CA GLY A 23 -1.19 0.78 -2.78
C GLY A 23 -0.01 -0.04 -3.30
N VAL A 24 -0.15 -1.36 -3.34
CA VAL A 24 0.87 -2.26 -3.91
C VAL A 24 1.03 -2.01 -5.41
N ILE A 25 -0.06 -1.91 -6.17
CA ILE A 25 -0.04 -1.64 -7.61
C ILE A 25 0.58 -0.27 -7.90
N LEU A 26 0.17 0.77 -7.18
CA LEU A 26 0.74 2.12 -7.33
C LEU A 26 2.25 2.10 -7.09
N PHE A 27 2.70 1.43 -6.02
CA PHE A 27 4.13 1.27 -5.77
C PHE A 27 4.85 0.63 -6.96
N VAL A 28 4.32 -0.48 -7.51
CA VAL A 28 4.92 -1.17 -8.65
C VAL A 28 4.99 -0.25 -9.87
N MET A 29 3.93 0.51 -10.16
CA MET A 29 3.90 1.44 -11.29
C MET A 29 4.97 2.54 -11.19
N VAL A 30 5.23 3.07 -9.99
CA VAL A 30 6.18 4.19 -9.82
C VAL A 30 7.60 3.76 -9.48
N CYS A 31 7.79 2.58 -8.88
CA CYS A 31 9.11 2.07 -8.49
C CYS A 31 9.68 1.04 -9.47
N GLY A 32 8.84 0.30 -10.20
CA GLY A 32 9.25 -0.79 -11.09
C GLY A 32 9.57 -2.12 -10.40
N PHE A 33 9.28 -2.26 -9.10
CA PHE A 33 9.48 -3.50 -8.33
C PHE A 33 8.44 -3.63 -7.21
N LEU A 34 8.36 -4.80 -6.57
CA LEU A 34 7.37 -5.07 -5.51
C LEU A 34 7.77 -4.42 -4.17
N PRO A 35 6.82 -3.86 -3.40
CA PRO A 35 7.12 -3.34 -2.06
C PRO A 35 7.45 -4.46 -1.06
N PHE A 36 6.85 -5.65 -1.26
CA PHE A 36 7.08 -6.84 -0.45
C PHE A 36 7.28 -8.05 -1.36
N GLU A 37 8.47 -8.65 -1.27
CA GLU A 37 8.83 -9.86 -2.00
C GLU A 37 9.84 -10.65 -1.17
N ASP A 38 9.70 -11.98 -1.19
CA ASP A 38 10.66 -12.90 -0.61
C ASP A 38 10.44 -14.30 -1.22
N SER A 39 11.51 -15.07 -1.39
CA SER A 39 11.40 -16.46 -1.85
C SER A 39 10.81 -17.37 -0.77
N ASN A 40 10.96 -17.00 0.51
CA ASN A 40 10.33 -17.69 1.61
C ASN A 40 8.99 -17.04 1.96
N THR A 41 7.90 -17.81 1.85
CA THR A 41 6.54 -17.34 2.15
C THR A 41 6.38 -16.78 3.56
N LEU A 42 7.02 -17.38 4.57
CA LEU A 42 6.94 -16.89 5.95
C LEU A 42 7.69 -15.56 6.12
N ALA A 43 8.82 -15.40 5.43
CA ALA A 43 9.55 -14.12 5.42
C ALA A 43 8.76 -13.04 4.68
N LEU A 44 8.12 -13.37 3.56
CA LEU A 44 7.20 -12.48 2.85
C LEU A 44 6.06 -12.02 3.78
N TYR A 45 5.43 -12.93 4.51
CA TYR A 45 4.35 -12.60 5.45
C TYR A 45 4.83 -11.66 6.55
N LYS A 46 6.03 -11.87 7.09
CA LYS A 46 6.63 -10.95 8.06
C LYS A 46 6.84 -9.55 7.49
N LYS A 47 7.28 -9.43 6.22
CA LYS A 47 7.44 -8.14 5.54
C LYS A 47 6.10 -7.43 5.34
N ILE A 48 5.06 -8.16 4.90
CA ILE A 48 3.70 -7.62 4.71
C ILE A 48 3.13 -7.11 6.03
N VAL A 49 3.20 -7.90 7.10
CA VAL A 49 2.67 -7.54 8.42
C VAL A 49 3.42 -6.36 9.05
N ALA A 50 4.72 -6.24 8.79
CA ALA A 50 5.51 -5.09 9.23
C ALA A 50 5.27 -3.82 8.38
N ALA A 51 4.69 -3.97 7.18
CA ALA A 51 4.58 -2.93 6.16
C ALA A 51 5.88 -2.13 5.92
N LYS A 52 7.04 -2.79 6.06
CA LYS A 52 8.34 -2.16 5.82
C LYS A 52 8.78 -2.43 4.39
N TYR A 53 8.85 -1.37 3.59
CA TYR A 53 9.31 -1.38 2.21
C TYR A 53 10.26 -0.20 1.96
N LYS A 54 11.11 -0.33 0.95
CA LYS A 54 12.02 0.73 0.52
C LYS A 54 11.56 1.27 -0.82
N ALA A 55 11.03 2.50 -0.82
CA ALA A 55 10.69 3.19 -2.05
C ALA A 55 11.93 3.63 -2.83
N ALA A 56 11.81 3.74 -4.15
CA ALA A 56 12.86 4.28 -4.99
C ALA A 56 13.20 5.73 -4.63
N SER A 57 14.47 6.13 -4.78
CA SER A 57 14.93 7.48 -4.41
C SER A 57 14.36 8.56 -5.33
N PHE A 58 14.12 8.24 -6.61
CA PHE A 58 13.68 9.17 -7.65
C PHE A 58 12.20 9.57 -7.58
N ILE A 59 11.36 8.86 -6.81
CA ILE A 59 9.94 9.22 -6.70
C ILE A 59 9.74 10.36 -5.70
N THR A 60 8.74 11.20 -5.96
CA THR A 60 8.46 12.41 -5.17
C THR A 60 8.02 12.08 -3.73
N VAL A 61 8.16 13.04 -2.82
CA VAL A 61 7.67 12.89 -1.44
C VAL A 61 6.15 12.68 -1.43
N SER A 62 5.41 13.41 -2.27
CA SER A 62 3.95 13.33 -2.34
C SER A 62 3.44 11.92 -2.68
N VAL A 63 4.08 11.20 -3.62
CA VAL A 63 3.64 9.82 -3.89
C VAL A 63 4.02 8.87 -2.75
N LYS A 64 5.15 9.09 -2.07
CA LYS A 64 5.56 8.28 -0.91
C LYS A 64 4.55 8.38 0.22
N GLU A 65 4.04 9.59 0.50
CA GLU A 65 3.00 9.85 1.50
C GLU A 65 1.69 9.13 1.15
N LEU A 66 1.26 9.21 -0.12
CA LEU A 66 0.06 8.50 -0.57
C LEU A 66 0.21 6.98 -0.41
N ILE A 67 1.33 6.41 -0.86
CA ILE A 67 1.61 4.98 -0.72
C ILE A 67 1.64 4.57 0.75
N ALA A 68 2.23 5.37 1.64
CA ALA A 68 2.24 5.08 3.08
C ALA A 68 0.82 5.02 3.68
N GLY A 69 -0.08 5.94 3.27
CA GLY A 69 -1.48 5.91 3.66
C GLY A 69 -2.25 4.69 3.13
N LEU A 70 -1.95 4.24 1.91
CA LEU A 70 -2.54 3.05 1.31
C LEU A 70 -2.01 1.74 1.93
N LEU A 71 -0.71 1.70 2.24
CA LEU A 71 -0.01 0.54 2.84
C LEU A 71 0.04 0.63 4.37
N THR A 72 -0.97 1.23 4.98
CA THR A 72 -1.14 1.22 6.44
C THR A 72 -1.69 -0.13 6.91
N VAL A 73 -1.00 -0.73 7.89
CA VAL A 73 -1.33 -2.06 8.42
C VAL A 73 -2.71 -2.10 9.03
N ASP A 74 -3.02 -1.16 9.93
CA ASP A 74 -4.33 -1.05 10.56
C ASP A 74 -5.38 -0.59 9.54
N PRO A 75 -6.38 -1.43 9.18
CA PRO A 75 -7.43 -1.06 8.23
C PRO A 75 -8.24 0.17 8.67
N ALA A 76 -8.34 0.45 9.98
CA ALA A 76 -9.06 1.62 10.48
C ALA A 76 -8.29 2.93 10.26
N ALA A 77 -6.95 2.87 10.26
CA ALA A 77 -6.08 4.01 9.99
C ALA A 77 -5.74 4.16 8.48
N ARG A 78 -5.93 3.09 7.69
CA ARG A 78 -5.71 3.06 6.24
C ARG A 78 -6.52 4.13 5.51
N PHE A 79 -5.94 4.72 4.47
CA PHE A 79 -6.62 5.75 3.70
C PHE A 79 -7.91 5.22 3.07
N THR A 80 -8.98 5.98 3.20
CA THR A 80 -10.20 5.73 2.42
C THR A 80 -10.04 6.26 1.01
N ILE A 81 -10.87 5.81 0.07
CA ILE A 81 -10.91 6.35 -1.30
C ILE A 81 -11.14 7.88 -1.29
N ALA A 82 -11.96 8.38 -0.36
CA ALA A 82 -12.15 9.83 -0.21
C ALA A 82 -10.85 10.56 0.17
N LYS A 83 -10.06 10.01 1.11
CA LYS A 83 -8.73 10.55 1.45
C LYS A 83 -7.76 10.48 0.28
N VAL A 84 -7.78 9.39 -0.50
CA VAL A 84 -6.95 9.23 -1.70
C VAL A 84 -7.28 10.29 -2.74
N ARG A 85 -8.56 10.50 -3.06
CA ARG A 85 -9.01 11.52 -4.02
C ARG A 85 -8.71 12.94 -3.58
N ALA A 86 -8.71 13.19 -2.27
CA ALA A 86 -8.33 14.48 -1.71
C ALA A 86 -6.81 14.72 -1.67
N HIS A 87 -6.00 13.67 -1.85
CA HIS A 87 -4.55 13.74 -1.71
C HIS A 87 -3.91 14.57 -2.83
N ALA A 88 -2.90 15.39 -2.47
CA ALA A 88 -2.23 16.29 -3.41
C ALA A 88 -1.67 15.56 -4.64
N TRP A 89 -1.09 14.37 -4.44
CA TRP A 89 -0.59 13.54 -5.56
C TRP A 89 -1.69 13.13 -6.55
N TYR A 90 -2.89 12.78 -6.07
CA TYR A 90 -3.99 12.38 -6.94
C TYR A 90 -4.53 13.59 -7.73
N ARG A 91 -4.60 14.75 -7.09
CA ARG A 91 -5.14 15.99 -7.68
C ARG A 91 -4.17 16.73 -8.60
N GLN A 92 -3.04 16.13 -8.98
CA GLN A 92 -2.07 16.75 -9.90
C GLN A 92 -2.65 16.96 -11.30
N ILE A 93 -3.60 16.11 -11.70
CA ILE A 93 -4.29 16.21 -12.98
C ILE A 93 -5.77 16.47 -12.67
N PRO A 94 -6.37 17.56 -13.19
CA PRO A 94 -7.80 17.80 -13.08
C PRO A 94 -8.59 16.67 -13.76
N GLU A 95 -9.70 16.25 -13.16
CA GLU A 95 -10.67 15.34 -13.78
C GLU A 95 -11.37 15.98 -14.99
#